data_AF-A0A177H6I3-F1
#
_entry.id   AF-A0A177H6I3-F1
#
_cell.length_a   1.000
_cell.length_b   1.000
_cell.length_c   1.000
_cell.angle_alpha   90.00
_cell.angle_beta   90.00
_cell.angle_gamma   90.00
#
_symmetry.space_group_name_H-M   'P 1'
#
loop_
_entity.id
_entity.type
_entity.pdbx_description
1 polymer ?
#
loop_
_entity_poly.entity_id
_entity_poly.type
_entity_poly.pdbx_seq_one_letter_code
_entity_poly.pdbx_strand_id
1 'polypeptide(L)'
;MPEESKLTNKQRLFLDALISEEAMGDLRTAMSLAGYSDNTKVAHTAKELRDEIRKATETLLAMYAPKAAYALTSVLDNPDALNARHVISAAKEILDRTGLVKKERVEVTGNTGGIFILPPKATNNDEM
;
A
#
# COMPACT_ATOMS: atom_id res chain seq x y z
N MET A 1 5.52 0.53 19.60
CA MET A 1 6.37 -0.12 18.58
C MET A 1 5.53 -1.29 18.05
N PRO A 2 4.98 -1.27 16.83
CA PRO A 2 4.22 -2.42 16.36
C PRO A 2 5.23 -3.55 16.05
N GLU A 3 4.95 -4.72 16.60
CA GLU A 3 5.69 -5.97 16.48
C GLU A 3 6.26 -6.17 15.07
N GLU A 4 7.58 -6.24 14.93
CA GLU A 4 8.20 -6.77 13.72
C GLU A 4 7.77 -8.23 13.58
N SER A 5 6.77 -8.50 12.74
CA SER A 5 6.37 -9.87 12.42
C SER A 5 7.61 -10.57 11.85
N LYS A 6 8.23 -11.43 12.66
CA LYS A 6 9.34 -12.27 12.20
C LYS A 6 8.77 -13.28 11.21
N LEU A 7 8.64 -12.85 9.96
CA LEU A 7 8.27 -13.71 8.85
C LEU A 7 9.19 -14.91 8.83
N THR A 8 8.58 -16.09 8.75
CA THR A 8 9.33 -17.33 8.54
C THR A 8 10.02 -17.31 7.17
N ASN A 9 11.08 -18.11 7.00
CA ASN A 9 11.79 -18.17 5.72
C ASN A 9 10.86 -18.55 4.55
N LYS A 10 9.89 -19.44 4.77
CA LYS A 10 8.89 -19.82 3.74
C LYS A 10 7.93 -18.69 3.40
N GLN A 11 7.53 -17.88 4.39
CA GLN A 11 6.66 -16.72 4.14
C GLN A 11 7.39 -15.63 3.36
N ARG A 12 8.68 -15.39 3.66
CA ARG A 12 9.51 -14.46 2.88
C ARG A 12 9.67 -14.91 1.43
N LEU A 13 10.07 -16.17 1.22
CA LEU A 13 10.19 -16.75 -0.13
C LEU A 13 8.88 -16.68 -0.91
N PHE A 14 7.74 -16.88 -0.24
CA PHE A 14 6.43 -16.72 -0.87
C PHE A 14 6.16 -15.27 -1.30
N LEU A 15 6.44 -14.29 -0.46
CA LEU A 15 6.25 -12.88 -0.80
C LEU A 15 7.17 -12.45 -1.95
N ASP A 16 8.42 -12.90 -1.93
CA ASP A 16 9.40 -12.64 -2.99
C ASP A 16 8.97 -13.30 -4.31
N ALA A 17 8.52 -14.55 -4.26
CA ALA A 17 7.99 -15.25 -5.42
C ALA A 17 6.69 -14.61 -5.93
N LEU A 18 5.85 -14.05 -5.06
CA LEU A 18 4.58 -13.45 -5.46
C LEU A 18 4.77 -12.21 -6.33
N ILE A 19 5.81 -11.41 -6.03
CA ILE A 19 6.16 -10.21 -6.81
C ILE A 19 7.12 -10.50 -7.96
N SER A 20 7.57 -11.76 -8.11
CA SER A 20 8.47 -12.15 -9.18
C SER A 20 7.74 -12.28 -10.53
N GLU A 21 8.51 -12.20 -11.60
CA GLU A 21 8.00 -12.42 -12.96
C GLU A 21 7.55 -13.87 -13.20
N GLU A 22 7.98 -14.82 -12.35
CA GLU A 22 7.62 -16.23 -12.48
C GLU A 22 6.18 -16.50 -12.04
N ALA A 23 5.74 -15.88 -10.94
CA ALA A 23 4.38 -16.07 -10.44
C ALA A 23 3.40 -15.03 -10.99
N MET A 24 3.87 -13.81 -11.33
CA MET A 24 3.04 -12.70 -11.82
C MET A 24 1.78 -12.45 -10.94
N GLY A 25 1.91 -12.59 -9.62
CA GLY A 25 0.80 -12.45 -8.67
C GLY A 25 -0.09 -13.69 -8.49
N ASP A 26 0.19 -14.82 -9.16
CA ASP A 26 -0.50 -16.08 -8.87
C ASP A 26 -0.04 -16.67 -7.54
N LEU A 27 -0.96 -16.71 -6.58
CA LEU A 27 -0.72 -17.21 -5.23
C LEU A 27 -0.32 -18.70 -5.24
N ARG A 28 -0.88 -19.51 -6.15
CA ARG A 28 -0.57 -20.94 -6.18
C ARG A 28 0.84 -21.20 -6.69
N THR A 29 1.22 -20.55 -7.78
CA THR A 29 2.58 -20.63 -8.33
C THR A 29 3.60 -20.11 -7.33
N ALA A 30 3.35 -18.96 -6.69
CA ALA A 30 4.23 -18.41 -5.65
C ALA A 30 4.41 -19.37 -4.45
N MET A 31 3.34 -20.05 -4.01
CA MET A 31 3.42 -21.05 -2.96
C MET A 31 4.24 -22.29 -3.37
N SER A 32 4.11 -22.73 -4.63
CA SER A 32 4.92 -23.82 -5.15
C SER A 32 6.41 -23.46 -5.18
N LEU A 33 6.74 -22.27 -5.68
CA LEU A 33 8.11 -21.74 -5.73
C LEU A 33 8.72 -21.57 -4.33
N ALA A 34 7.90 -21.19 -3.34
CA ALA A 34 8.33 -21.09 -1.94
C ALA A 34 8.39 -22.44 -1.18
N GLY A 35 8.10 -23.56 -1.85
CA GLY A 35 8.20 -24.90 -1.28
C GLY A 35 7.06 -25.26 -0.30
N TYR A 36 5.86 -24.75 -0.53
CA TYR A 36 4.65 -25.25 0.13
C TYR A 36 4.16 -26.54 -0.53
N SER A 37 3.48 -27.39 0.24
CA SER A 37 2.79 -28.56 -0.32
C SER A 37 1.57 -28.12 -1.13
N ASP A 38 1.27 -28.82 -2.24
CA ASP A 38 0.11 -28.57 -3.10
C ASP A 38 -1.25 -28.65 -2.36
N ASN A 39 -1.28 -29.39 -1.24
CA ASN A 39 -2.45 -29.54 -0.40
C ASN A 39 -2.65 -28.37 0.59
N THR A 40 -1.68 -27.46 0.68
CA THR A 40 -1.80 -26.28 1.54
C THR A 40 -2.86 -25.34 0.97
N LYS A 41 -3.80 -24.90 1.82
CA LYS A 41 -4.85 -23.99 1.38
C LYS A 41 -4.29 -22.59 1.14
N VAL A 42 -4.24 -22.19 -0.13
CA VAL A 42 -3.81 -20.85 -0.56
C VAL A 42 -4.51 -19.73 0.20
N ALA A 43 -5.83 -19.85 0.40
CA ALA A 43 -6.62 -18.87 1.12
C ALA A 43 -6.19 -18.67 2.59
N HIS A 44 -5.65 -19.71 3.23
CA HIS A 44 -5.15 -19.60 4.60
C HIS A 44 -3.88 -18.75 4.64
N THR A 45 -2.88 -19.09 3.82
CA THR A 45 -1.61 -18.36 3.73
C THR A 45 -1.82 -16.91 3.30
N ALA A 46 -2.68 -16.67 2.31
CA ALA A 46 -3.00 -15.32 1.85
C ALA A 46 -3.72 -14.47 2.91
N LYS A 47 -4.55 -15.08 3.75
CA LYS A 47 -5.22 -14.39 4.86
C LYS A 47 -4.25 -14.04 5.99
N GLU A 48 -3.33 -14.95 6.30
CA GLU A 48 -2.32 -14.76 7.33
C GLU A 48 -1.32 -13.66 6.94
N LEU A 49 -0.87 -13.64 5.68
CA LEU A 49 0.12 -12.68 5.16
C LEU A 49 -0.51 -11.48 4.45
N ARG A 50 -1.77 -11.16 4.74
CA ARG A 50 -2.51 -10.15 3.96
C ARG A 50 -1.82 -8.79 3.98
N ASP A 51 -1.34 -8.38 5.16
CA ASP A 51 -0.75 -7.06 5.33
C ASP A 51 0.65 -7.00 4.69
N GLU A 52 1.40 -8.11 4.70
CA GLU A 52 2.68 -8.23 4.02
C GLU A 52 2.54 -8.32 2.49
N ILE A 53 1.52 -9.03 1.97
CA ILE A 53 1.19 -9.04 0.54
C ILE A 53 0.88 -7.63 0.06
N ARG A 54 0.12 -6.87 0.85
CA ARG A 54 -0.16 -5.46 0.56
C ARG A 54 1.13 -4.65 0.49
N LYS A 55 2.01 -4.77 1.48
CA LYS A 55 3.29 -4.05 1.52
C LYS A 55 4.21 -4.43 0.34
N ALA A 56 4.26 -5.71 -0.02
CA ALA A 56 5.01 -6.19 -1.18
C ALA A 56 4.43 -5.61 -2.48
N THR A 57 3.11 -5.54 -2.60
CA THR A 57 2.42 -4.93 -3.74
C THR A 57 2.67 -3.42 -3.83
N GLU A 58 2.63 -2.70 -2.71
CA GLU A 58 2.96 -1.27 -2.66
C GLU A 58 4.41 -1.03 -3.12
N THR A 59 5.33 -1.90 -2.70
CA THR A 59 6.73 -1.87 -3.15
C THR A 59 6.84 -2.13 -4.66
N LEU A 60 6.11 -3.14 -5.18
CA LEU A 60 6.07 -3.45 -6.60
C LEU A 60 5.54 -2.27 -7.44
N LEU A 61 4.44 -1.66 -7.01
CA LEU A 61 3.89 -0.48 -7.68
C LEU A 61 4.88 0.68 -7.66
N ALA A 62 5.57 0.92 -6.54
CA ALA A 62 6.61 1.94 -6.46
C ALA A 62 7.77 1.66 -7.43
N MET A 63 8.17 0.39 -7.61
CA MET A 63 9.17 0.00 -8.61
C MET A 63 8.71 0.25 -10.05
N TYR A 64 7.42 0.11 -10.34
CA TYR A 64 6.84 0.38 -11.66
C TYR A 64 6.44 1.84 -11.89
N ALA A 65 6.40 2.67 -10.85
CA ALA A 65 6.05 4.09 -10.96
C ALA A 65 6.92 4.85 -11.98
N PRO A 66 8.26 4.69 -12.00
CA PRO A 66 9.10 5.32 -13.02
C PRO A 66 8.74 4.88 -14.45
N LYS A 67 8.45 3.59 -14.65
CA LYS A 67 8.04 3.05 -15.95
C LYS A 67 6.69 3.65 -16.40
N ALA A 68 5.75 3.79 -15.48
CA ALA A 68 4.48 4.47 -15.73
C ALA A 68 4.69 5.96 -16.10
N ALA A 69 5.57 6.67 -15.40
CA ALA A 69 5.91 8.05 -15.72
C ALA A 69 6.52 8.18 -17.13
N TYR A 70 7.46 7.31 -17.51
CA TYR A 70 8.02 7.29 -18.86
C TYR A 70 7.00 6.92 -19.94
N ALA A 71 6.05 6.04 -19.63
CA ALA A 71 4.97 5.71 -20.55
C ALA A 71 4.10 6.95 -20.86
N LEU A 72 3.87 7.82 -19.87
CA LEU A 72 3.17 9.09 -20.09
C LEU A 72 3.99 10.08 -20.92
N THR A 73 5.30 10.23 -20.65
CA THR A 73 6.14 11.13 -21.45
C THR A 73 6.25 10.67 -22.90
N SER A 74 6.36 9.36 -23.13
CA SER A 74 6.41 8.81 -24.50
C SER A 74 5.13 9.10 -25.30
N VAL A 75 3.98 9.13 -24.65
CA VAL A 75 2.71 9.51 -25.29
C VAL A 75 2.65 11.01 -25.61
N LEU A 76 3.32 11.87 -24.85
CA LEU A 76 3.44 13.29 -25.19
C LEU A 76 4.26 13.50 -26.47
N ASP A 77 5.30 12.68 -26.66
CA ASP A 77 6.14 12.72 -27.86
C ASP A 77 5.41 12.16 -29.10
N ASN A 78 4.51 11.19 -28.92
CA ASN A 78 3.71 10.62 -30.00
C ASN A 78 2.22 10.46 -29.60
N PRO A 79 1.44 11.55 -29.68
CA PRO A 79 0.06 11.57 -29.22
C PRO A 79 -0.90 10.79 -30.14
N ASP A 80 -0.53 10.54 -31.40
CA ASP A 80 -1.36 9.87 -32.41
C ASP A 80 -1.31 8.33 -32.30
N ALA A 81 -0.56 7.79 -31.33
CA ALA A 81 -0.51 6.36 -31.10
C ALA A 81 -1.91 5.82 -30.76
N LEU A 82 -2.36 4.79 -31.48
CA LEU A 82 -3.70 4.18 -31.34
C LEU A 82 -4.02 3.76 -29.90
N ASN A 83 -3.00 3.42 -29.10
CA ASN A 83 -3.11 2.99 -27.71
C ASN A 83 -2.87 4.10 -26.67
N ALA A 84 -2.62 5.35 -27.08
CA ALA A 84 -2.26 6.46 -26.18
C ALA A 84 -3.24 6.62 -25.01
N ARG A 85 -4.55 6.57 -25.28
CA ARG A 85 -5.60 6.66 -24.25
C ARG A 85 -5.53 5.55 -23.21
N HIS A 86 -5.31 4.31 -23.65
CA HIS A 86 -5.21 3.15 -22.75
C HIS A 86 -3.92 3.21 -21.91
N VAL A 87 -2.81 3.60 -22.52
CA VAL A 87 -1.51 3.76 -21.84
C VAL A 87 -1.60 4.86 -20.78
N ILE A 88 -2.19 6.01 -21.11
CA ILE A 88 -2.38 7.11 -20.16
C ILE A 88 -3.23 6.64 -18.97
N SER A 89 -4.36 5.99 -19.24
CA SER A 89 -5.27 5.53 -18.19
C SER A 89 -4.59 4.52 -17.25
N ALA A 90 -3.85 3.56 -17.79
CA ALA A 90 -3.15 2.54 -17.00
C ALA A 90 -1.98 3.13 -16.20
N ALA A 91 -1.16 3.97 -16.83
CA ALA A 91 -0.02 4.61 -16.17
C ALA A 91 -0.48 5.55 -15.05
N LYS A 92 -1.59 6.27 -15.26
CA LYS A 92 -2.18 7.13 -14.24
C LYS A 92 -2.64 6.35 -13.00
N GLU A 93 -3.35 5.23 -13.19
CA GLU A 93 -3.80 4.40 -12.06
C GLU A 93 -2.61 3.88 -11.23
N ILE A 94 -1.51 3.46 -11.87
CA ILE A 94 -0.29 3.03 -11.15
C ILE A 94 0.28 4.19 -10.33
N LEU A 95 0.43 5.38 -10.92
CA LEU A 95 0.99 6.55 -10.24
C LEU A 95 0.11 7.04 -9.09
N ASP A 96 -1.22 7.05 -9.26
CA ASP A 96 -2.19 7.43 -8.23
C ASP A 96 -2.08 6.49 -7.02
N ARG A 97 -1.91 5.18 -7.26
CA ARG A 97 -1.78 4.16 -6.20
C ARG A 97 -0.46 4.21 -5.43
N THR A 98 0.61 4.71 -6.06
CA THR A 98 1.90 4.91 -5.38
C THR A 98 1.91 6.13 -4.45
N GLY A 99 0.84 6.94 -4.45
CA GLY A 99 0.75 8.13 -3.62
C GLY A 99 1.61 9.30 -4.10
N LEU A 100 2.12 9.23 -5.35
CA LEU A 100 2.76 10.36 -6.03
C LEU A 100 1.75 11.47 -6.38
N VAL A 101 0.45 11.14 -6.36
CA VAL A 101 -0.62 12.12 -6.54
C VAL A 101 -1.15 12.60 -5.18
N LYS A 102 -1.34 13.92 -5.12
CA LYS A 102 -1.68 14.74 -3.95
C LYS A 102 -2.70 14.05 -3.03
N LYS A 103 -2.30 13.79 -1.78
CA LYS A 103 -3.19 13.30 -0.73
C LYS A 103 -4.37 14.26 -0.58
N GLU A 104 -5.60 13.76 -0.69
CA GLU A 104 -6.77 14.49 -0.21
C GLU A 104 -6.53 14.83 1.26
N ARG A 105 -6.60 16.12 1.60
CA ARG A 105 -6.65 16.54 3.00
C ARG A 105 -7.94 15.96 3.56
N VAL A 106 -7.84 14.95 4.42
CA VAL A 106 -8.93 14.58 5.31
C VAL A 106 -9.04 15.74 6.30
N GLU A 107 -9.92 16.69 6.02
CA GLU A 107 -10.40 17.62 7.03
C GLU A 107 -11.21 16.79 8.03
N VAL A 108 -10.53 16.36 9.10
CA VAL A 108 -11.23 15.90 10.29
C VAL A 108 -11.88 17.14 10.88
N THR A 109 -13.10 17.43 10.46
CA THR A 109 -14.06 18.20 11.26
C THR A 109 -14.33 17.34 12.49
N GLY A 110 -13.42 17.43 13.46
CA GLY A 110 -13.64 16.86 14.78
C GLY A 110 -14.97 17.41 15.26
N ASN A 111 -15.90 16.50 15.59
CA ASN A 111 -17.07 16.85 16.36
C ASN A 111 -16.61 17.74 17.51
N THR A 112 -16.93 19.02 17.41
CA THR A 112 -16.65 20.09 18.36
C THR A 112 -17.55 19.89 19.58
N GLY A 113 -17.39 18.75 20.24
CA GLY A 113 -17.82 18.46 21.60
C GLY A 113 -16.63 18.59 22.56
N GLY A 114 -15.79 19.62 22.36
CA GLY A 114 -14.70 19.95 23.27
C GLY A 114 -15.29 20.36 24.61
N ILE A 115 -15.42 19.41 25.53
CA ILE A 115 -15.77 19.68 26.92
C ILE A 115 -14.58 20.45 27.50
N PHE A 116 -14.76 21.76 27.67
CA PHE A 116 -13.78 22.62 28.32
C PHE A 116 -13.99 22.51 29.84
N ILE A 117 -13.23 21.62 30.49
CA ILE A 117 -13.18 21.54 31.95
C ILE A 117 -12.34 22.73 32.42
N LEU A 118 -13.01 23.78 32.88
CA LEU A 118 -12.35 24.90 33.54
C LEU A 118 -11.77 24.41 34.88
N PRO A 119 -10.49 24.69 35.19
CA PRO A 119 -9.99 24.47 36.53
C PRO A 119 -10.80 25.32 37.51
N PRO A 120 -11.15 24.78 38.69
CA PRO A 120 -11.92 25.53 39.68
C PRO A 120 -11.17 26.82 40.02
N LYS A 121 -11.93 27.91 40.08
CA LYS A 121 -11.44 29.25 40.42
C LYS A 121 -10.66 29.14 41.73
N ALA A 122 -9.37 29.49 41.70
CA ALA A 122 -8.60 29.65 42.93
C ALA A 122 -9.35 30.65 43.81
N THR A 123 -9.87 30.17 44.94
CA THR A 123 -10.19 31.05 46.06
C THR A 123 -8.84 31.62 46.47
N ASN A 124 -8.62 32.90 46.15
CA ASN A 124 -7.55 33.67 46.76
C ASN A 124 -7.84 33.70 48.27
N ASN A 125 -7.33 32.68 48.98
CA ASN A 125 -6.97 32.81 50.38
C ASN A 125 -5.63 33.53 50.39
N ASP A 126 -5.69 34.85 50.19
CA ASP A 126 -4.66 35.76 50.67
C ASP A 126 -5.27 36.46 51.89
N GLU A 127 -4.84 35.95 53.04
CA GLU A 127 -4.64 36.61 54.33
C GLU A 127 -5.20 38.03 54.50
N MET A 128 -6.18 38.15 55.40
CA MET A 128 -6.18 39.06 56.56
C MET A 128 -7.22 38.62 57.59
#